data_AF-A0A8T4UAU9-F1
#
_entry.id   AF-A0A8T4UAU9-F1
#
_cell.length_a   1.000
_cell.length_b   1.000
_cell.length_c   1.000
_cell.angle_alpha   90.00
_cell.angle_beta   90.00
_cell.angle_gamma   90.00
#
_symmetry.space_group_name_H-M   'P 1'
#
loop_
_entity.id
_entity.type
_entity.pdbx_description
1 polymer ?
#
loop_
_entity_poly.entity_id
_entity_poly.type
_entity_poly.pdbx_seq_one_letter_code
_entity_poly.pdbx_strand_id
1 'polypeptide(L)'
;MADSSFIGIIGIFLFVLACKNVVKTYKEKSTFAKIGICIGLFFAGMILAIIFLLMLNPNASPENLGENSILFLGFFADLISLVLRFVKVKKQHKKESKEYKSARNELVLSIVIPLVIFIALFGFDFFQKASCEYPKMMIGDECCVPNTDFGIPVCLSEAQKMNEQLNNAVENDILTKEQKETIMSRFTLLIPENYYAIRNVKAGYFDIPLFLISYGENGEALMFRIMYSESSNYGGSIEEFYDGFKDGLEKSAPNAQYTEPEFLQNNKNGFEVALFNMTANVAGTTTFSSQALIKSGNEILIISYLSDDKDFFDYYYYEFDNMVWSVDKS
;
A
#
# COMPACT_ATOMS: atom_id res chain seq x y z
N MET A 1 18.16 1.56 -5.81
CA MET A 1 17.59 1.54 -7.17
C MET A 1 18.75 1.51 -8.15
N ALA A 2 18.93 0.40 -8.89
CA ALA A 2 19.86 0.39 -10.01
C ALA A 2 19.20 1.16 -11.16
N ASP A 3 19.88 2.17 -11.72
CA ASP A 3 19.34 3.00 -12.79
C ASP A 3 18.79 2.13 -13.92
N SER A 4 17.51 2.34 -14.27
CA SER A 4 16.79 1.63 -15.34
C SER A 4 17.52 1.63 -16.69
N SER A 5 18.41 2.60 -16.90
CA SER A 5 19.29 2.73 -18.05
C SER A 5 20.35 1.62 -18.16
N PHE A 6 20.93 1.15 -17.04
CA PHE A 6 21.98 0.12 -17.06
C PHE A 6 21.42 -1.25 -17.43
N ILE A 7 20.22 -1.58 -16.95
CA ILE A 7 19.60 -2.88 -17.17
C ILE A 7 19.02 -2.98 -18.60
N GLY A 8 18.50 -1.88 -19.15
CA GLY A 8 18.10 -1.81 -20.56
C GLY A 8 19.24 -2.10 -21.54
N ILE A 9 20.47 -1.64 -21.23
CA ILE A 9 21.67 -1.91 -22.03
C ILE A 9 22.03 -3.41 -22.04
N ILE A 10 21.89 -4.09 -20.89
CA ILE A 10 22.10 -5.55 -20.78
C ILE A 10 21.10 -6.30 -21.66
N GLY A 11 19.81 -5.91 -21.63
CA GLY A 11 18.77 -6.49 -22.48
C GLY A 11 19.09 -6.37 -23.97
N ILE A 12 19.54 -5.20 -24.43
CA ILE A 12 19.92 -4.98 -25.83
C ILE A 12 21.15 -5.83 -26.20
N PHE A 13 22.15 -5.93 -25.31
CA PHE A 13 23.35 -6.74 -25.55
C PHE A 13 23.02 -8.23 -25.73
N LEU A 14 22.14 -8.77 -24.87
CA LEU A 14 21.64 -10.15 -24.98
C LEU A 14 20.86 -10.39 -26.28
N PHE A 15 20.03 -9.42 -26.69
CA PHE A 15 19.32 -9.49 -27.97
C PHE A 15 20.28 -9.59 -29.17
N VAL A 16 21.35 -8.78 -29.19
CA VAL A 16 22.36 -8.83 -30.25
C VAL A 16 23.08 -10.18 -30.28
N LEU A 17 23.35 -10.78 -29.11
CA LEU A 17 23.93 -12.11 -29.01
C LEU A 17 22.97 -13.20 -29.53
N ALA A 18 21.70 -13.12 -29.17
CA ALA A 18 20.66 -14.04 -29.63
C ALA A 18 20.57 -14.06 -31.16
N CYS A 19 20.56 -12.86 -31.77
CA CYS A 19 20.63 -12.65 -33.22
C CYS A 19 21.85 -13.33 -33.85
N LYS A 20 23.04 -13.08 -33.32
CA LYS A 20 24.28 -13.70 -33.81
C LYS A 20 24.22 -15.23 -33.73
N ASN A 21 23.65 -15.77 -32.65
CA ASN A 21 23.51 -17.20 -32.43
C ASN A 21 22.56 -17.86 -33.44
N VAL A 22 21.39 -17.27 -33.74
CA VAL A 22 20.48 -17.83 -34.75
C VAL A 22 21.10 -17.77 -36.14
N VAL A 23 21.67 -16.63 -36.53
CA VAL A 23 22.33 -16.47 -37.84
C VAL A 23 23.44 -17.51 -38.04
N LYS A 24 24.27 -17.73 -37.01
CA LYS A 24 25.32 -18.76 -37.03
C LYS A 24 24.74 -20.17 -37.12
N THR A 25 23.69 -20.45 -36.35
CA THR A 25 23.02 -21.77 -36.31
C THR A 25 22.47 -22.15 -37.67
N TYR A 26 21.88 -21.21 -38.41
CA TYR A 26 21.31 -21.46 -39.74
C TYR A 26 22.32 -21.28 -40.88
N LYS A 27 23.55 -20.84 -40.60
CA LYS A 27 24.58 -20.54 -41.61
C LYS A 27 24.07 -19.60 -42.72
N GLU A 28 23.20 -18.66 -42.34
CA GLU A 28 22.51 -17.79 -43.29
C GLU A 28 23.51 -16.81 -43.94
N LYS A 29 23.52 -16.74 -45.27
CA LYS A 29 24.46 -15.88 -46.02
C LYS A 29 23.82 -14.55 -46.41
N SER A 30 22.51 -14.52 -46.64
CA SER A 30 21.79 -13.32 -47.08
C SER A 30 21.65 -12.30 -45.95
N THR A 31 22.04 -11.04 -46.21
CA THR A 31 21.88 -9.93 -45.26
C THR A 31 20.40 -9.66 -44.95
N PHE A 32 19.52 -9.75 -45.95
CA PHE A 32 18.08 -9.59 -45.77
C PHE A 32 17.48 -10.66 -44.86
N ALA A 33 17.88 -11.92 -45.05
CA ALA A 33 17.40 -13.01 -44.20
C ALA A 33 17.90 -12.88 -42.76
N LYS A 34 19.14 -12.40 -42.54
CA LYS A 34 19.67 -12.11 -41.19
C LYS A 34 18.86 -11.03 -40.49
N ILE A 35 18.53 -9.95 -41.20
CA ILE A 35 17.72 -8.86 -40.65
C ILE A 35 16.30 -9.37 -40.34
N GLY A 36 15.68 -10.12 -41.24
CA GLY A 36 14.35 -10.71 -41.03
C GLY A 36 14.29 -11.65 -39.81
N ILE A 37 15.31 -12.48 -39.62
CA ILE A 37 15.44 -13.35 -38.43
C ILE A 37 15.52 -12.52 -37.15
N CYS A 38 16.33 -11.46 -37.15
CA CYS A 38 16.46 -10.57 -35.99
C CYS A 38 15.17 -9.83 -35.66
N ILE A 39 14.45 -9.34 -36.67
CA ILE A 39 13.14 -8.70 -36.49
C ILE A 39 12.13 -9.71 -35.93
N GLY A 40 12.11 -10.94 -36.47
CA GLY A 40 11.24 -12.00 -35.94
C GLY A 40 11.54 -12.37 -34.48
N LEU A 41 12.81 -12.47 -34.11
CA LEU A 41 13.25 -12.70 -32.73
C LEU A 41 12.85 -11.55 -31.81
N PHE A 42 12.92 -10.31 -32.30
CA PHE A 42 12.51 -9.13 -31.55
C PHE A 42 11.03 -9.22 -31.19
N PHE A 43 10.15 -9.41 -32.18
CA PHE A 43 8.71 -9.50 -31.92
C PHE A 43 8.34 -10.69 -31.04
N ALA A 44 8.94 -11.86 -31.28
CA ALA A 44 8.67 -13.05 -30.46
C ALA A 44 9.14 -12.86 -29.00
N GLY A 45 10.31 -12.24 -28.81
CA GLY A 45 10.82 -11.91 -27.48
C GLY A 45 9.94 -10.87 -26.76
N MET A 46 9.48 -9.84 -27.46
CA MET A 46 8.58 -8.82 -26.91
C MET A 46 7.24 -9.42 -26.48
N ILE A 47 6.64 -10.28 -27.30
CA ILE A 47 5.36 -10.93 -26.95
C ILE A 47 5.50 -11.77 -25.69
N LEU A 48 6.57 -12.57 -25.59
CA LEU A 48 6.83 -13.38 -24.38
C LEU A 48 7.10 -12.51 -23.15
N ALA A 49 7.85 -11.42 -23.31
CA ALA A 49 8.10 -10.46 -22.24
C ALA A 49 6.79 -9.84 -21.71
N ILE A 50 5.89 -9.42 -22.61
CA ILE A 50 4.60 -8.84 -22.23
C ILE A 50 3.71 -9.89 -21.54
N ILE A 51 3.61 -11.10 -22.10
CA ILE A 51 2.82 -12.19 -21.47
C ILE A 51 3.35 -12.50 -20.08
N PHE A 52 4.67 -12.58 -19.92
CA PHE A 52 5.30 -12.83 -18.63
C PHE A 52 5.01 -11.71 -17.63
N LEU A 53 5.12 -10.45 -18.05
CA LEU A 53 4.79 -9.31 -17.18
C LEU A 53 3.30 -9.27 -16.81
N LEU A 54 2.40 -9.61 -17.72
CA LEU A 54 0.96 -9.71 -17.44
C LEU A 54 0.62 -10.86 -16.49
N MET A 55 1.36 -11.98 -16.53
CA MET A 55 1.23 -13.05 -15.54
C MET A 55 1.66 -12.59 -14.14
N LEU A 56 2.60 -11.64 -14.06
CA LEU A 56 3.08 -11.08 -12.78
C LEU A 56 2.18 -9.95 -12.26
N ASN A 57 1.62 -9.13 -13.15
CA ASN A 57 0.68 -8.08 -12.81
C ASN A 57 -0.37 -7.93 -13.92
N PRO A 58 -1.56 -8.55 -13.74
CA PRO A 58 -2.63 -8.51 -14.74
C PRO A 58 -3.16 -7.10 -15.03
N ASN A 59 -2.97 -6.16 -14.09
CA ASN A 59 -3.48 -4.79 -14.15
C ASN A 59 -2.39 -3.78 -14.54
N ALA A 60 -1.23 -4.23 -15.02
CA ALA A 60 -0.15 -3.33 -15.41
C ALA A 60 -0.58 -2.40 -16.56
N SER A 61 -0.32 -1.10 -16.41
CA SER A 61 -0.61 -0.12 -17.45
C SER A 61 0.24 -0.39 -18.71
N PRO A 62 -0.25 -0.06 -19.92
CA PRO A 62 0.49 -0.26 -21.17
C PRO A 62 1.87 0.41 -21.19
N GLU A 63 1.99 1.58 -20.57
CA GLU A 63 3.25 2.34 -20.46
C GLU A 63 4.28 1.58 -19.61
N ASN A 64 3.85 1.05 -18.46
CA ASN A 64 4.70 0.28 -17.56
C ASN A 64 5.12 -1.09 -18.14
N LEU A 65 4.24 -1.71 -18.95
CA LEU A 65 4.58 -2.92 -19.72
C LEU A 65 5.62 -2.62 -20.81
N GLY A 66 5.50 -1.48 -21.49
CA GLY A 66 6.43 -1.05 -22.53
C GLY A 66 7.85 -0.88 -22.01
N GLU A 67 8.02 -0.11 -20.93
CA GLU A 67 9.34 0.16 -20.34
C GLU A 67 10.01 -1.10 -19.80
N ASN A 68 9.25 -1.96 -19.12
CA ASN A 68 9.81 -3.17 -18.52
C ASN A 68 9.99 -4.32 -19.51
N SER A 69 9.21 -4.39 -20.59
CA SER A 69 9.34 -5.47 -21.59
C SER A 69 10.69 -5.47 -22.31
N ILE A 70 11.32 -4.30 -22.44
CA ILE A 70 12.67 -4.14 -23.02
C ILE A 70 13.74 -4.87 -22.17
N LEU A 71 13.55 -4.93 -20.86
CA LEU A 71 14.44 -5.66 -19.94
C LEU A 71 14.44 -7.16 -20.24
N PHE A 72 13.26 -7.72 -20.50
CA PHE A 72 13.06 -9.15 -20.71
C PHE A 72 13.19 -9.58 -22.17
N LEU A 73 13.14 -8.64 -23.12
CA LEU A 73 13.30 -8.89 -24.55
C LEU A 73 14.58 -9.67 -24.86
N GLY A 74 15.73 -9.19 -24.37
CA GLY A 74 17.03 -9.81 -24.62
C GLY A 74 17.10 -11.25 -24.12
N PHE A 75 16.48 -11.49 -22.97
CA PHE A 75 16.41 -12.81 -22.35
C PHE A 75 15.55 -13.77 -23.18
N PHE A 76 14.30 -13.39 -23.50
CA PHE A 76 13.40 -14.27 -24.25
C PHE A 76 13.90 -14.51 -25.69
N ALA A 77 14.53 -13.51 -26.31
CA ALA A 77 15.16 -13.68 -27.61
C ALA A 77 16.32 -14.69 -27.58
N ASP A 78 17.17 -14.65 -26.54
CA ASP A 78 18.26 -15.63 -26.37
C ASP A 78 17.72 -17.05 -26.08
N LEU A 79 16.68 -17.15 -25.24
CA LEU A 79 16.01 -18.42 -24.97
C LEU A 79 15.46 -19.05 -26.26
N ILE A 80 14.74 -18.27 -27.08
CA ILE A 80 14.22 -18.74 -28.38
C ILE A 80 15.38 -19.20 -29.28
N SER A 81 16.46 -18.42 -29.35
CA SER A 81 17.65 -18.74 -30.15
C SER A 81 18.29 -20.08 -29.75
N LEU A 82 18.46 -20.31 -28.45
CA LEU A 82 19.05 -21.53 -27.90
C LEU A 82 18.13 -22.73 -28.05
N VAL A 83 16.82 -22.56 -27.89
CA VAL A 83 15.83 -23.62 -28.17
C VAL A 83 15.90 -24.04 -29.64
N LEU A 84 15.92 -23.09 -30.58
CA LEU A 84 16.05 -23.39 -32.01
C LEU A 84 17.36 -24.13 -32.32
N ARG A 85 18.48 -23.70 -31.73
CA ARG A 85 19.77 -24.36 -31.86
C ARG A 85 19.75 -25.78 -31.29
N PHE A 86 19.19 -25.96 -30.10
CA PHE A 86 19.09 -27.28 -29.47
C PHE A 86 18.22 -28.23 -30.28
N VAL A 87 17.06 -27.79 -30.79
CA VAL A 87 16.19 -28.60 -31.65
C VAL A 87 16.91 -29.02 -32.93
N LYS A 88 17.69 -28.12 -33.54
CA LYS A 88 18.48 -28.43 -34.73
C LYS A 88 19.57 -29.46 -34.43
N VAL A 89 20.35 -29.26 -33.36
CA VAL A 89 21.43 -30.17 -32.95
C VAL A 89 20.86 -31.54 -32.55
N LYS A 90 19.72 -31.59 -31.84
CA LYS A 90 19.00 -32.81 -31.48
C LYS A 90 18.58 -33.64 -32.70
N LYS A 91 18.22 -32.99 -33.81
CA LYS A 91 17.88 -33.68 -35.07
C LYS A 91 19.10 -34.21 -35.81
N GLN A 92 20.27 -33.57 -35.66
CA GLN A 92 21.47 -33.88 -36.46
C GLN A 92 22.46 -34.81 -35.75
N HIS A 93 22.48 -34.83 -34.42
CA HIS A 93 23.51 -35.55 -33.65
C HIS A 93 22.91 -36.50 -32.60
N LYS A 94 23.62 -37.63 -32.37
CA LYS A 94 23.29 -38.57 -31.28
C LYS A 94 23.50 -37.91 -29.91
N LYS A 95 22.71 -38.32 -28.92
CA LYS A 95 22.72 -37.76 -27.54
C LYS A 95 24.10 -37.77 -26.85
N GLU A 96 24.98 -38.69 -27.24
CA GLU A 96 26.31 -38.85 -26.66
C GLU A 96 27.34 -37.85 -27.22
N SER A 97 27.02 -37.16 -28.33
CA SER A 97 27.95 -36.25 -28.98
C SER A 97 28.29 -35.04 -28.10
N LYS A 98 29.53 -34.56 -28.24
CA LYS A 98 30.01 -33.35 -27.55
C LYS A 98 29.15 -32.14 -27.89
N GLU A 99 28.70 -32.03 -29.14
CA GLU A 99 27.84 -30.93 -29.61
C GLU A 99 26.43 -30.98 -29.00
N TYR A 100 25.86 -32.18 -28.84
CA TYR A 100 24.56 -32.34 -28.16
C TYR A 100 24.66 -31.96 -26.69
N LYS A 101 25.70 -32.44 -25.98
CA LYS A 101 25.95 -32.10 -24.57
C LYS A 101 26.20 -30.60 -24.38
N SER A 102 26.96 -29.96 -25.28
CA SER A 102 27.21 -28.51 -25.26
C SER A 102 25.92 -27.73 -25.43
N ALA A 103 25.13 -28.03 -26.47
CA ALA A 103 23.87 -27.33 -26.73
C ALA A 103 22.84 -27.52 -25.60
N ARG A 104 22.82 -28.71 -24.97
CA ARG A 104 21.98 -28.98 -23.80
C ARG A 104 22.40 -28.13 -22.61
N ASN A 105 23.69 -28.10 -22.30
CA ASN A 105 24.19 -27.36 -21.14
C ASN A 105 24.03 -25.85 -21.33
N GLU A 106 24.27 -25.33 -22.52
CA GLU A 106 24.01 -23.92 -22.87
C GLU A 106 22.53 -23.55 -22.69
N LEU A 107 21.60 -24.42 -23.14
CA LEU A 107 20.17 -24.21 -22.94
C LEU A 107 19.80 -24.22 -21.44
N VAL A 108 20.32 -25.17 -20.67
CA VAL A 108 20.07 -25.25 -19.22
C VAL A 108 20.62 -24.01 -18.51
N LEU A 109 21.84 -23.59 -18.81
CA LEU A 109 22.47 -22.39 -18.25
C LEU A 109 21.66 -21.12 -18.58
N SER A 110 21.18 -21.00 -19.81
CA SER A 110 20.33 -19.87 -20.23
C SER A 110 18.94 -19.88 -19.58
N ILE A 111 18.47 -21.01 -19.04
CA ILE A 111 17.25 -21.02 -18.20
C ILE A 111 17.60 -20.71 -16.73
N VAL A 112 18.65 -21.34 -16.20
CA VAL A 112 19.01 -21.27 -14.78
C VAL A 112 19.52 -19.89 -14.37
N ILE A 113 20.42 -19.28 -15.15
CA ILE A 113 21.00 -17.96 -14.83
C ILE A 113 19.89 -16.89 -14.69
N PRO A 114 18.97 -16.72 -15.65
CA PRO A 114 17.89 -15.75 -15.54
C PRO A 114 16.85 -16.14 -14.50
N LEU A 115 16.62 -17.42 -14.22
CA LEU A 115 15.80 -17.82 -13.05
C LEU A 115 16.44 -17.33 -11.74
N VAL A 116 17.75 -17.50 -11.59
CA VAL A 116 18.50 -17.02 -10.41
C VAL A 116 18.51 -15.49 -10.35
N ILE A 117 18.74 -14.80 -11.47
CA ILE A 117 18.65 -13.33 -11.54
C ILE A 117 17.23 -12.86 -11.24
N PHE A 118 16.21 -13.56 -11.73
CA PHE A 118 14.81 -13.24 -11.45
C PHE A 118 14.50 -13.41 -9.96
N ILE A 119 14.92 -14.50 -9.33
CA ILE A 119 14.79 -14.69 -7.88
C ILE A 119 15.60 -13.64 -7.10
N ALA A 120 16.76 -13.21 -7.60
CA ALA A 120 17.57 -12.20 -6.93
C ALA A 120 17.01 -10.78 -7.08
N LEU A 121 16.49 -10.41 -8.26
CA LEU A 121 15.96 -9.08 -8.57
C LEU A 121 14.51 -8.90 -8.16
N PHE A 122 13.69 -9.92 -8.37
CA PHE A 122 12.25 -9.87 -8.14
C PHE A 122 11.82 -10.80 -7.02
N GLY A 123 12.60 -11.83 -6.66
CA GLY A 123 12.18 -12.77 -5.62
C GLY A 123 11.98 -12.10 -4.27
N PHE A 124 12.80 -11.12 -3.86
CA PHE A 124 12.60 -10.43 -2.59
C PHE A 124 11.32 -9.57 -2.56
N ASP A 125 11.08 -8.74 -3.58
CA ASP A 125 9.88 -7.90 -3.68
C ASP A 125 8.61 -8.71 -4.00
N PHE A 126 8.75 -9.79 -4.77
CA PHE A 126 7.65 -10.70 -5.10
C PHE A 126 7.27 -11.57 -3.91
N PHE A 127 8.23 -12.04 -3.10
CA PHE A 127 7.91 -12.67 -1.82
C PHE A 127 7.29 -11.66 -0.85
N GLN A 128 7.72 -10.39 -0.81
CA GLN A 128 7.04 -9.37 -0.02
C GLN A 128 5.59 -9.14 -0.48
N LYS A 129 5.34 -8.96 -1.79
CA LYS A 129 3.98 -8.76 -2.34
C LYS A 129 3.10 -10.00 -2.24
N ALA A 130 3.64 -11.20 -2.43
CA ALA A 130 2.91 -12.46 -2.31
C ALA A 130 2.75 -12.94 -0.84
N SER A 131 3.62 -12.51 0.07
CA SER A 131 3.44 -12.71 1.52
C SER A 131 2.57 -11.64 2.17
N CYS A 132 2.25 -10.58 1.43
CA CYS A 132 1.17 -9.65 1.71
C CYS A 132 -0.18 -10.18 1.22
N GLU A 133 -0.44 -11.44 1.55
CA GLU A 133 -1.78 -11.98 1.53
C GLU A 133 -2.49 -11.64 2.84
N TYR A 134 -3.80 -11.48 2.72
CA TYR A 134 -4.69 -11.13 3.81
C TYR A 134 -4.35 -11.90 5.11
N PRO A 135 -4.26 -11.23 6.27
CA PRO A 135 -4.78 -9.88 6.55
C PRO A 135 -3.84 -8.73 6.21
N LYS A 136 -2.63 -8.96 5.68
CA LYS A 136 -1.63 -7.90 5.49
C LYS A 136 -1.90 -7.08 4.22
N MET A 137 -1.60 -5.78 4.26
CA MET A 137 -1.79 -4.83 3.16
C MET A 137 -0.49 -4.08 2.87
N MET A 138 -0.22 -3.77 1.60
CA MET A 138 0.91 -2.93 1.22
C MET A 138 0.62 -1.46 1.55
N ILE A 139 1.49 -0.82 2.33
CA ILE A 139 1.50 0.63 2.56
C ILE A 139 2.89 1.15 2.16
N GLY A 140 2.95 1.92 1.07
CA GLY A 140 4.24 2.28 0.45
C GLY A 140 5.01 1.03 0.00
N ASP A 141 6.23 0.85 0.53
CA ASP A 141 7.10 -0.31 0.26
C ASP A 141 7.04 -1.38 1.37
N GLU A 142 6.21 -1.20 2.41
CA GLU A 142 6.10 -2.12 3.54
C GLU A 142 4.81 -2.96 3.48
N CYS A 143 4.92 -4.24 3.86
CA CYS A 143 3.78 -5.12 4.04
C CYS A 143 3.30 -5.03 5.49
N CYS A 144 2.22 -4.31 5.72
CA CYS A 144 1.73 -3.96 7.04
C CYS A 144 0.56 -4.87 7.42
N VAL A 145 0.61 -5.46 8.62
CA VAL A 145 -0.60 -6.01 9.21
C VAL A 145 -1.47 -4.80 9.53
N PRO A 146 -2.74 -4.71 9.10
CA PRO A 146 -3.64 -3.72 9.63
C PRO A 146 -3.55 -3.87 11.13
N ASN A 147 -3.09 -2.82 11.82
CA ASN A 147 -3.17 -2.82 13.26
C ASN A 147 -4.67 -2.89 13.54
N THR A 148 -5.14 -4.08 13.85
CA THR A 148 -6.55 -4.44 14.02
C THR A 148 -7.20 -3.61 15.12
N ASP A 149 -6.38 -2.87 15.84
CA ASP A 149 -6.65 -2.24 17.10
C ASP A 149 -7.17 -0.80 16.95
N PHE A 150 -6.95 -0.18 15.79
CA PHE A 150 -7.28 1.23 15.52
C PHE A 150 -8.13 1.48 14.27
N GLY A 151 -8.64 0.42 13.63
CA GLY A 151 -9.50 0.52 12.44
C GLY A 151 -8.85 1.15 11.19
N ILE A 152 -7.54 1.42 11.22
CA ILE A 152 -6.75 1.99 10.12
C ILE A 152 -5.43 1.22 10.06
N PRO A 153 -4.94 0.84 8.87
CA PRO A 153 -3.68 0.11 8.77
C PRO A 153 -2.50 1.00 9.16
N VAL A 154 -1.83 0.66 10.27
CA VAL A 154 -0.62 1.33 10.77
C VAL A 154 0.54 0.34 10.69
N CYS A 155 1.67 0.76 10.11
CA CYS A 155 2.87 -0.08 10.05
C CYS A 155 3.56 -0.12 11.42
N LEU A 156 4.22 -1.24 11.76
CA LEU A 156 4.87 -1.43 13.08
C LEU A 156 5.88 -0.32 13.42
N SER A 157 6.57 0.18 12.39
CA SER A 157 7.53 1.29 12.48
C SER A 157 6.86 2.64 12.78
N GLU A 158 5.65 2.87 12.29
CA GLU A 158 4.84 4.06 12.60
C GLU A 158 4.26 3.98 14.00
N ALA A 159 3.75 2.82 14.41
CA ALA A 159 3.29 2.58 15.78
C ALA A 159 4.43 2.79 16.80
N GLN A 160 5.66 2.37 16.47
CA GLN A 160 6.84 2.64 17.30
C GLN A 160 7.17 4.14 17.39
N LYS A 161 7.13 4.88 16.28
CA LYS A 161 7.32 6.34 16.29
C LYS A 161 6.22 7.06 17.08
N MET A 162 4.98 6.61 16.97
CA MET A 162 3.86 7.12 17.78
C MET A 162 4.11 6.87 19.26
N ASN A 163 4.53 5.66 19.63
CA ASN A 163 4.88 5.33 21.02
C ASN A 163 6.07 6.14 21.52
N GLU A 164 7.08 6.41 20.69
CA GLU A 164 8.20 7.29 21.05
C GLU A 164 7.75 8.74 21.28
N GLN A 165 6.87 9.27 20.41
CA GLN A 165 6.29 10.61 20.58
C GLN A 165 5.40 10.69 21.83
N LEU A 166 4.62 9.64 22.09
CA LEU A 166 3.78 9.51 23.28
C LEU A 166 4.63 9.46 24.55
N ASN A 167 5.63 8.57 24.59
CA ASN A 167 6.54 8.46 25.72
C ASN A 167 7.26 9.78 25.98
N ASN A 168 7.71 10.47 24.94
CA ASN A 168 8.35 11.78 25.07
C ASN A 168 7.38 12.86 25.61
N ALA A 169 6.12 12.85 25.18
CA ALA A 169 5.09 13.77 25.68
C ALA A 169 4.74 13.52 27.15
N VAL A 170 4.66 12.24 27.56
CA VAL A 170 4.40 11.81 28.94
C VAL A 170 5.61 12.08 29.85
N GLU A 171 6.81 11.73 29.41
CA GLU A 171 8.07 11.93 30.17
C GLU A 171 8.35 13.42 30.46
N ASN A 172 7.90 14.32 29.59
CA ASN A 172 8.08 15.76 29.75
C ASN A 172 6.85 16.49 30.34
N ASP A 173 5.85 15.76 30.82
CA ASP A 173 4.60 16.30 31.41
C ASP A 173 3.98 17.43 30.56
N ILE A 174 3.97 17.23 29.24
CA ILE A 174 3.46 18.24 28.30
C ILE A 174 1.93 18.12 28.25
N LEU A 175 1.28 18.48 29.37
CA LEU A 175 -0.14 18.79 29.37
C LEU A 175 -0.36 20.05 28.54
N THR A 176 -1.31 20.00 27.61
CA THR A 176 -1.63 21.19 26.82
C THR A 176 -2.31 22.23 27.71
N LYS A 177 -1.74 23.45 27.73
CA LYS A 177 -2.43 24.65 28.26
C LYS A 177 -3.24 25.35 27.17
N GLU A 178 -3.02 25.00 25.91
CA GLU A 178 -3.81 25.49 24.79
C GLU A 178 -5.13 24.71 24.74
N GLN A 179 -6.21 25.41 25.06
CA GLN A 179 -7.57 24.86 25.04
C GLN A 179 -8.22 24.94 23.66
N LYS A 180 -7.51 25.41 22.64
CA LYS A 180 -8.03 25.62 21.29
C LYS A 180 -7.04 25.17 20.24
N GLU A 181 -7.53 24.41 19.27
CA GLU A 181 -6.75 24.00 18.11
C GLU A 181 -7.57 24.26 16.84
N THR A 182 -6.95 24.87 15.83
CA THR A 182 -7.59 25.11 14.53
C THR A 182 -7.02 24.16 13.48
N ILE A 183 -7.90 23.30 12.95
CA ILE A 183 -7.59 22.29 11.94
C ILE A 183 -8.07 22.79 10.57
N MET A 184 -7.21 22.64 9.55
CA MET A 184 -7.45 23.06 8.16
C MET A 184 -7.84 24.54 7.96
N SER A 185 -7.56 25.42 8.93
CA SER A 185 -8.09 26.80 8.90
C SER A 185 -9.62 26.85 8.71
N ARG A 186 -10.34 25.83 9.21
CA ARG A 186 -11.81 25.74 9.11
C ARG A 186 -12.49 25.31 10.40
N PHE A 187 -11.88 24.36 11.12
CA PHE A 187 -12.47 23.75 12.30
C PHE A 187 -11.68 24.18 13.52
N THR A 188 -12.31 24.93 14.42
CA THR A 188 -11.69 25.26 15.72
C THR A 188 -12.31 24.38 16.80
N LEU A 189 -11.48 23.55 17.43
CA LEU A 189 -11.85 22.60 18.49
C LEU A 189 -11.53 23.17 19.86
N LEU A 190 -12.33 22.82 20.88
CA LEU A 190 -11.95 22.99 22.27
C LEU A 190 -11.30 21.70 22.80
N ILE A 191 -10.07 21.80 23.30
CA ILE A 191 -9.35 20.66 23.88
C ILE A 191 -9.70 20.58 25.38
N PRO A 192 -10.16 19.42 25.89
CA PRO A 192 -10.40 19.21 27.32
C PRO A 192 -9.11 19.35 28.14
N GLU A 193 -9.27 19.76 29.39
CA GLU A 193 -8.14 19.86 30.33
C GLU A 193 -7.61 18.47 30.69
N ASN A 194 -6.33 18.38 31.06
CA ASN A 194 -5.67 17.14 31.52
C ASN A 194 -5.49 16.05 30.45
N TYR A 195 -5.41 16.44 29.18
CA TYR A 195 -4.99 15.55 28.10
C TYR A 195 -3.55 15.86 27.66
N TYR A 196 -2.80 14.81 27.34
CA TYR A 196 -1.57 14.91 26.59
C TYR A 196 -1.91 15.05 25.11
N ALA A 197 -1.43 16.13 24.49
CA ALA A 197 -1.69 16.43 23.09
C ALA A 197 -0.47 16.09 22.22
N ILE A 198 -0.65 15.14 21.31
CA ILE A 198 0.32 14.78 20.29
C ILE A 198 -0.16 15.34 18.96
N ARG A 199 0.69 16.16 18.32
CA ARG A 199 0.35 16.86 17.07
C ARG A 199 1.07 16.28 15.87
N ASN A 200 0.44 16.38 14.71
CA ASN A 200 1.01 15.99 13.41
C ASN A 200 1.49 14.53 13.37
N VAL A 201 0.66 13.64 13.90
CA VAL A 201 0.88 12.20 13.86
C VAL A 201 0.44 11.65 12.51
N LYS A 202 1.10 10.59 12.03
CA LYS A 202 0.68 9.87 10.82
C LYS A 202 0.29 8.44 11.18
N ALA A 203 -0.77 7.96 10.57
CA ALA A 203 -1.21 6.56 10.63
C ALA A 203 -1.55 6.08 9.22
N GLY A 204 -0.59 5.43 8.56
CA GLY A 204 -0.67 5.11 7.14
C GLY A 204 -0.82 6.36 6.27
N TYR A 205 -1.90 6.42 5.48
CA TYR A 205 -2.20 7.56 4.60
C TYR A 205 -2.97 8.70 5.28
N PHE A 206 -3.34 8.56 6.56
CA PHE A 206 -4.11 9.58 7.27
C PHE A 206 -3.19 10.47 8.11
N ASP A 207 -3.30 11.78 7.88
CA ASP A 207 -2.76 12.80 8.77
C ASP A 207 -3.69 12.95 9.98
N ILE A 208 -3.14 12.72 11.16
CA ILE A 208 -3.79 12.94 12.45
C ILE A 208 -3.18 14.23 13.01
N PRO A 209 -3.78 15.40 12.73
CA PRO A 209 -3.25 16.67 13.21
C PRO A 209 -3.22 16.73 14.74
N LEU A 210 -4.15 16.05 15.41
CA LEU A 210 -4.25 16.05 16.87
C LEU A 210 -4.70 14.68 17.39
N PHE A 211 -3.93 14.14 18.32
CA PHE A 211 -4.24 12.96 19.10
C PHE A 211 -4.14 13.33 20.58
N LEU A 212 -5.21 13.09 21.34
CA LEU A 212 -5.26 13.37 22.76
C LEU A 212 -5.36 12.07 23.53
N ILE A 213 -4.64 11.98 24.64
CA ILE A 213 -4.73 10.84 25.54
C ILE A 213 -4.78 11.29 26.99
N SER A 214 -5.61 10.63 27.77
CA SER A 214 -5.69 10.75 29.22
C SER A 214 -5.67 9.37 29.85
N TYR A 215 -5.15 9.29 31.08
CA TYR A 215 -5.04 8.05 31.84
C TYR A 215 -5.80 8.17 33.16
N GLY A 216 -6.58 7.14 33.49
CA GLY A 216 -7.21 6.97 34.80
C GLY A 216 -6.20 6.55 35.87
N GLU A 217 -6.63 6.61 37.14
CA GLU A 217 -5.79 6.24 38.29
C GLU A 217 -5.35 4.77 38.28
N ASN A 218 -6.10 3.87 37.62
CA ASN A 218 -5.76 2.45 37.54
C ASN A 218 -5.18 2.05 36.17
N GLY A 219 -4.81 3.04 35.34
CA GLY A 219 -4.21 2.83 34.03
C GLY A 219 -5.20 2.67 32.88
N GLU A 220 -6.48 2.96 33.10
CA GLU A 220 -7.48 3.07 32.05
C GLU A 220 -7.09 4.16 31.05
N ALA A 221 -7.29 3.95 29.75
CA ALA A 221 -6.92 4.91 28.74
C ALA A 221 -8.16 5.52 28.06
N LEU A 222 -8.09 6.83 27.83
CA LEU A 222 -9.09 7.57 27.08
C LEU A 222 -8.44 8.37 25.97
N MET A 223 -8.92 8.19 24.75
CA MET A 223 -8.27 8.73 23.57
C MET A 223 -9.24 9.52 22.70
N PHE A 224 -8.80 10.69 22.26
CA PHE A 224 -9.37 11.38 21.10
C PHE A 224 -8.41 11.31 19.93
N ARG A 225 -8.93 10.94 18.77
CA ARG A 225 -8.22 11.01 17.50
C ARG A 225 -8.96 11.94 16.57
N ILE A 226 -8.31 13.04 16.21
CA ILE A 226 -8.84 14.04 15.30
C ILE A 226 -8.13 13.85 13.96
N MET A 227 -8.91 13.54 12.94
CA MET A 227 -8.45 13.33 11.56
C MET A 227 -9.22 14.26 10.64
N TYR A 228 -8.69 14.48 9.45
CA TYR A 228 -9.43 15.14 8.39
C TYR A 228 -9.24 14.40 7.07
N SER A 229 -10.24 14.55 6.20
CA SER A 229 -10.17 14.06 4.83
C SER A 229 -10.21 15.24 3.87
N GLU A 230 -9.08 15.50 3.20
CA GLU A 230 -9.03 16.34 2.00
C GLU A 230 -9.50 15.50 0.80
N SER A 231 -10.78 15.14 0.77
CA SER A 231 -11.35 14.58 -0.45
C SER A 231 -11.86 15.69 -1.34
N SER A 232 -11.21 15.87 -2.49
CA SER A 232 -11.56 16.83 -3.53
C SER A 232 -12.88 16.54 -4.25
N ASN A 233 -13.67 15.53 -3.85
CA ASN A 233 -14.81 15.05 -4.63
C ASN A 233 -16.11 14.72 -3.89
N TYR A 234 -16.24 14.92 -2.57
CA TYR A 234 -17.54 14.71 -1.90
C TYR A 234 -18.32 16.03 -1.79
N GLY A 235 -18.88 16.48 -2.91
CA GLY A 235 -19.98 17.46 -2.92
C GLY A 235 -21.33 16.87 -2.48
N GLY A 236 -21.32 15.63 -1.98
CA GLY A 236 -22.46 14.87 -1.49
C GLY A 236 -22.94 15.28 -0.11
N SER A 237 -23.96 14.59 0.40
CA SER A 237 -24.44 14.76 1.79
C SER A 237 -23.50 14.07 2.79
N ILE A 238 -23.64 14.40 4.08
CA ILE A 238 -22.93 13.68 5.15
C ILE A 238 -23.33 12.20 5.22
N GLU A 239 -24.54 11.85 4.77
CA GLU A 239 -25.04 10.47 4.70
C GLU A 239 -24.26 9.67 3.65
N GLU A 240 -24.06 10.22 2.45
CA GLU A 240 -23.28 9.58 1.39
C GLU A 240 -21.82 9.36 1.82
N PHE A 241 -21.25 10.29 2.59
CA PHE A 241 -19.93 10.10 3.15
C PHE A 241 -19.91 9.01 4.23
N TYR A 242 -20.90 8.99 5.12
CA TYR A 242 -21.02 7.95 6.15
C TYR A 242 -21.09 6.56 5.53
N ASP A 243 -21.85 6.34 4.46
CA ASP A 243 -21.96 5.04 3.82
C ASP A 243 -20.61 4.54 3.28
N GLY A 244 -19.84 5.43 2.64
CA GLY A 244 -18.48 5.12 2.19
C GLY A 244 -17.51 4.88 3.36
N PHE A 245 -17.66 5.65 4.44
CA PHE A 245 -16.85 5.48 5.65
C PHE A 245 -17.15 4.15 6.35
N LYS A 246 -18.43 3.79 6.47
CA LYS A 246 -18.91 2.54 7.06
C LYS A 246 -18.42 1.32 6.28
N ASP A 247 -18.48 1.34 4.95
CA ASP A 247 -17.93 0.26 4.13
C ASP A 247 -16.41 0.06 4.39
N GLY A 248 -15.67 1.16 4.60
CA GLY A 248 -14.27 1.10 5.04
C GLY A 248 -14.08 0.48 6.42
N LEU A 249 -14.95 0.84 7.38
CA LEU A 249 -14.93 0.29 8.73
C LEU A 249 -15.28 -1.20 8.75
N GLU A 250 -16.33 -1.62 8.05
CA GLU A 250 -16.77 -3.02 7.97
C GLU A 250 -15.69 -3.93 7.36
N LYS A 251 -14.94 -3.42 6.37
CA LYS A 251 -13.79 -4.14 5.81
C LYS A 251 -12.63 -4.27 6.77
N SER A 252 -12.43 -3.25 7.62
CA SER A 252 -11.29 -3.18 8.55
C SER A 252 -11.55 -3.89 9.88
N ALA A 253 -12.81 -3.91 10.32
CA ALA A 253 -13.28 -4.51 11.56
C ALA A 253 -14.59 -5.30 11.31
N PRO A 254 -14.51 -6.47 10.66
CA PRO A 254 -15.69 -7.22 10.18
C PRO A 254 -16.58 -7.79 11.29
N ASN A 255 -16.06 -7.86 12.52
CA ASN A 255 -16.80 -8.32 13.70
C ASN A 255 -17.24 -7.19 14.63
N ALA A 256 -16.98 -5.93 14.25
CA ALA A 256 -17.40 -4.79 15.05
C ALA A 256 -18.92 -4.61 14.98
N GLN A 257 -19.48 -4.14 16.08
CA GLN A 257 -20.89 -3.80 16.21
C GLN A 257 -21.03 -2.29 16.12
N TYR A 258 -21.96 -1.82 15.29
CA TYR A 258 -22.21 -0.40 15.05
C TYR A 258 -23.63 -0.05 15.47
N THR A 259 -23.82 1.16 16.00
CA THR A 259 -25.17 1.74 16.08
C THR A 259 -25.57 2.32 14.74
N GLU A 260 -26.88 2.48 14.53
CA GLU A 260 -27.37 3.34 13.45
C GLU A 260 -26.84 4.77 13.65
N PRO A 261 -26.48 5.48 12.58
CA PRO A 261 -25.99 6.85 12.68
C PRO A 261 -27.13 7.81 12.99
N GLU A 262 -26.85 8.79 13.85
CA GLU A 262 -27.69 9.97 14.02
C GLU A 262 -27.16 11.10 13.13
N PHE A 263 -27.99 11.56 12.20
CA PHE A 263 -27.68 12.71 11.35
C PHE A 263 -28.29 13.98 11.95
N LEU A 264 -27.41 14.91 12.30
CA LEU A 264 -27.76 16.11 13.04
C LEU A 264 -27.20 17.35 12.35
N GLN A 265 -27.74 18.51 12.71
CA GLN A 265 -27.18 19.80 12.32
C GLN A 265 -26.77 20.58 13.56
N ASN A 266 -25.53 21.06 13.59
CA ASN A 266 -25.06 21.92 14.66
C ASN A 266 -25.73 23.30 14.51
N ASN A 267 -26.66 23.59 15.42
CA ASN A 267 -27.47 24.81 15.40
C ASN A 267 -26.64 26.11 15.47
N LYS A 268 -25.41 26.07 15.98
CA LYS A 268 -24.56 27.24 16.16
C LYS A 268 -23.87 27.67 14.86
N ASN A 269 -23.38 26.71 14.07
CA ASN A 269 -22.52 26.97 12.91
C ASN A 269 -23.09 26.40 11.58
N GLY A 270 -24.14 25.59 11.65
CA GLY A 270 -24.80 24.94 10.51
C GLY A 270 -24.09 23.72 9.96
N PHE A 271 -23.07 23.17 10.62
CA PHE A 271 -22.39 21.95 10.18
C PHE A 271 -23.31 20.74 10.24
N GLU A 272 -23.21 19.90 9.21
CA GLU A 272 -23.84 18.57 9.18
C GLU A 272 -22.95 17.61 9.96
N VAL A 273 -23.55 16.83 10.86
CA VAL A 273 -22.85 15.90 11.75
C VAL A 273 -23.49 14.52 11.62
N ALA A 274 -22.67 13.48 11.44
CA ALA A 274 -23.08 12.10 11.64
C ALA A 274 -22.41 11.55 12.90
N LEU A 275 -23.22 11.04 13.84
CA LEU A 275 -22.76 10.43 15.09
C LEU A 275 -23.11 8.95 15.11
N PHE A 276 -22.15 8.10 15.48
CA PHE A 276 -22.42 6.69 15.70
C PHE A 276 -21.39 6.08 16.65
N ASN A 277 -21.79 4.98 17.28
CA ASN A 277 -20.93 4.22 18.16
C ASN A 277 -20.48 2.93 17.49
N MET A 278 -19.30 2.47 17.87
CA MET A 278 -18.72 1.21 17.45
C MET A 278 -18.11 0.50 18.65
N THR A 279 -18.43 -0.79 18.80
CA THR A 279 -17.74 -1.70 19.71
C THR A 279 -16.99 -2.74 18.89
N ALA A 280 -15.70 -2.91 19.14
CA ALA A 280 -14.86 -3.86 18.41
C ALA A 280 -14.04 -4.72 19.38
N ASN A 281 -13.63 -5.91 18.94
CA ASN A 281 -12.58 -6.66 19.62
C ASN A 281 -11.27 -6.53 18.84
N VAL A 282 -10.24 -6.13 19.57
CA VAL A 282 -9.02 -5.49 19.11
C VAL A 282 -7.88 -6.20 19.86
N ALA A 283 -7.13 -7.07 19.17
CA ALA A 283 -6.08 -7.92 19.76
C ALA A 283 -6.50 -8.68 21.06
N GLY A 284 -7.78 -9.02 21.19
CA GLY A 284 -8.34 -9.69 22.38
C GLY A 284 -8.93 -8.75 23.43
N THR A 285 -8.73 -7.44 23.28
CA THR A 285 -9.33 -6.39 24.11
C THR A 285 -10.60 -5.86 23.47
N THR A 286 -11.67 -5.73 24.25
CA THR A 286 -12.88 -5.06 23.76
C THR A 286 -12.68 -3.55 23.83
N THR A 287 -12.87 -2.86 22.71
CA THR A 287 -12.78 -1.41 22.64
C THR A 287 -14.13 -0.81 22.31
N PHE A 288 -14.40 0.34 22.94
CA PHE A 288 -15.58 1.14 22.77
C PHE A 288 -15.19 2.43 22.09
N SER A 289 -15.99 2.85 21.11
CA SER A 289 -15.72 4.09 20.41
C SER A 289 -16.98 4.83 19.98
N SER A 290 -16.87 6.15 19.94
CA SER A 290 -17.85 7.06 19.35
C SER A 290 -17.17 7.87 18.27
N GLN A 291 -17.89 8.07 17.17
CA GLN A 291 -17.37 8.68 15.96
C GLN A 291 -18.26 9.86 15.59
N ALA A 292 -17.66 11.02 15.34
CA ALA A 292 -18.32 12.18 14.77
C ALA A 292 -17.70 12.53 13.42
N LEU A 293 -18.53 12.54 12.37
CA LEU A 293 -18.18 13.04 11.05
C LEU A 293 -18.79 14.42 10.90
N ILE A 294 -17.97 15.48 10.84
CA ILE A 294 -18.42 16.88 10.83
C ILE A 294 -18.05 17.50 9.48
N LYS A 295 -19.05 17.94 8.72
CA LYS A 295 -18.88 18.46 7.37
C LYS A 295 -18.96 19.99 7.30
N SER A 296 -18.00 20.57 6.58
CA SER A 296 -17.90 22.00 6.28
C SER A 296 -17.54 22.21 4.80
N GLY A 297 -18.56 22.43 3.96
CA GLY A 297 -18.37 22.46 2.50
C GLY A 297 -17.98 21.09 1.97
N ASN A 298 -16.81 20.99 1.33
CA ASN A 298 -16.25 19.73 0.79
C ASN A 298 -15.24 19.06 1.75
N GLU A 299 -15.09 19.56 2.96
CA GLU A 299 -14.12 19.03 3.94
C GLU A 299 -14.86 18.35 5.08
N ILE A 300 -14.26 17.27 5.59
CA ILE A 300 -14.81 16.48 6.68
C ILE A 300 -13.76 16.30 7.76
N LEU A 301 -14.10 16.75 8.95
CA LEU A 301 -13.40 16.46 10.18
C LEU A 301 -13.97 15.18 10.79
N ILE A 302 -13.09 14.29 11.22
CA ILE A 302 -13.45 13.04 11.87
C ILE A 302 -12.89 13.10 13.29
N ILE A 303 -13.77 12.99 14.28
CA ILE A 303 -13.40 12.92 15.69
C ILE A 303 -13.77 11.53 16.19
N SER A 304 -12.77 10.75 16.58
CA SER A 304 -12.95 9.46 17.21
C SER A 304 -12.65 9.56 18.71
N TYR A 305 -13.55 9.07 19.54
CA TYR A 305 -13.39 8.92 20.98
C TYR A 305 -13.33 7.45 21.32
N LEU A 306 -12.30 6.99 22.05
CA LEU A 306 -12.03 5.57 22.27
C LEU A 306 -11.60 5.25 23.70
N SER A 307 -12.00 4.08 24.19
CA SER A 307 -11.48 3.46 25.42
C SER A 307 -11.57 1.93 25.36
N ASP A 308 -10.79 1.25 26.18
CA ASP A 308 -10.88 -0.19 26.45
C ASP A 308 -11.70 -0.51 27.72
N ASP A 309 -12.12 0.50 28.48
CA ASP A 309 -12.98 0.37 29.65
C ASP A 309 -14.34 1.03 29.41
N LYS A 310 -15.43 0.26 29.59
CA LYS A 310 -16.79 0.74 29.29
C LYS A 310 -17.27 1.81 30.28
N ASP A 311 -16.96 1.63 31.55
CA ASP A 311 -17.45 2.53 32.60
C ASP A 311 -16.71 3.86 32.50
N PHE A 312 -15.40 3.81 32.19
CA PHE A 312 -14.57 4.99 31.92
C PHE A 312 -15.03 5.74 30.66
N PHE A 313 -15.30 5.00 29.58
CA PHE A 313 -15.85 5.54 28.33
C PHE A 313 -17.19 6.27 28.56
N ASP A 314 -18.12 5.65 29.29
CA ASP A 314 -19.43 6.24 29.56
C ASP A 314 -19.33 7.46 30.47
N TYR A 315 -18.46 7.40 31.49
CA TYR A 315 -18.28 8.49 32.44
C TYR A 315 -17.78 9.76 31.76
N TYR A 316 -16.83 9.65 30.84
CA TYR A 316 -16.22 10.79 30.14
C TYR A 316 -16.85 11.10 28.78
N TYR A 317 -17.93 10.43 28.38
CA TYR A 317 -18.60 10.67 27.09
C TYR A 317 -19.02 12.13 26.88
N TYR A 318 -19.35 12.85 27.97
CA TYR A 318 -19.69 14.27 27.90
C TYR A 318 -18.56 15.15 27.33
N GLU A 319 -17.29 14.73 27.45
CA GLU A 319 -16.15 15.45 26.88
C GLU A 319 -16.13 15.33 25.36
N PHE A 320 -16.51 14.18 24.83
CA PHE A 320 -16.67 13.98 23.39
C PHE A 320 -17.84 14.78 22.85
N ASP A 321 -19.00 14.72 23.52
CA ASP A 321 -20.17 15.52 23.13
C ASP A 321 -19.82 17.03 23.11
N ASN A 322 -19.18 17.53 24.17
CA ASN A 322 -18.72 18.92 24.22
C ASN A 322 -17.73 19.27 23.11
N MET A 323 -16.78 18.38 22.79
CA MET A 323 -15.81 18.63 21.72
C MET A 323 -16.50 18.74 20.36
N VAL A 324 -17.42 17.83 20.05
CA VAL A 324 -18.18 17.81 18.78
C VAL A 324 -19.05 19.06 18.64
N TRP A 325 -19.77 19.45 19.68
CA TRP A 325 -20.70 20.57 19.61
C TRP A 325 -20.03 21.94 19.76
N SER A 326 -18.82 21.99 20.33
CA SER A 326 -18.04 23.22 20.45
C SER A 326 -17.25 23.60 19.19
N VAL A 327 -17.13 22.69 18.21
CA VAL A 327 -16.46 22.98 16.93
C VAL A 327 -17.02 24.26 16.34
N ASP A 328 -16.16 25.21 15.98
CA ASP A 328 -16.56 26.48 15.38
C ASP A 328 -15.97 26.67 13.99
N LYS A 329 -16.62 27.53 13.19
CA LYS A 329 -16.06 28.02 11.92
C LYS A 329 -14.94 29.02 12.27
N SER A 330 -13.71 28.72 11.84
CA SER A 330 -12.55 29.61 12.05
C SER A 330 -12.63 30.91 11.24
#